data_AF-A0A852LY23-F1
#
_entry.id   AF-A0A852LY23-F1
#
_cell.length_a   1.000
_cell.length_b   1.000
_cell.length_c   1.000
_cell.angle_alpha   90.00
_cell.angle_beta   90.00
_cell.angle_gamma   90.00
#
_symmetry.space_group_name_H-M   'P 1'
#
loop_
_entity.id
_entity.type
_entity.pdbx_description
1 polymer ?
#
loop_
_entity_poly.entity_id
_entity_poly.type
_entity_poly.pdbx_seq_one_letter_code
_entity_poly.pdbx_strand_id
1 'polypeptide(L)'
;LPQITVKDIEDFEKSYKDSEEELADIKSAYMDFEGDMDKIMESVLCTDYTDEPRIRKIIERAIDSGELPSYKAFVKESKQKMMARRRRAEKEATEAEKTKEELGLGGEDDLKALIQSRNKNRKKEMDDFLAQLEAKYKNNTRKGGKKTPAKKAKK
;
A
#
# COMPACT_ATOMS: atom_id res chain seq x y z
N LEU A 1 24.68 0.80 4.33
CA LEU A 1 23.82 -0.40 4.30
C LEU A 1 23.88 -0.96 2.89
N PRO A 2 23.91 -2.29 2.71
CA PRO A 2 23.79 -2.87 1.38
C PRO A 2 22.49 -2.42 0.73
N GLN A 3 22.53 -2.19 -0.59
CA GLN A 3 21.35 -1.85 -1.37
C GLN A 3 20.58 -3.15 -1.64
N ILE A 4 19.30 -3.18 -1.27
CA ILE A 4 18.41 -4.30 -1.58
C ILE A 4 17.82 -4.05 -2.97
N THR A 5 17.88 -5.06 -3.82
CA THR A 5 17.38 -5.06 -5.19
C THR A 5 16.15 -5.97 -5.34
N VAL A 6 15.42 -5.85 -6.45
CA VAL A 6 14.31 -6.75 -6.77
C VAL A 6 14.78 -8.21 -6.83
N LYS A 7 15.98 -8.44 -7.36
CA LYS A 7 16.59 -9.77 -7.45
C LYS A 7 16.80 -10.40 -6.06
N ASP A 8 17.20 -9.61 -5.06
CA ASP A 8 17.39 -10.12 -3.70
C ASP A 8 16.06 -10.63 -3.10
N ILE A 9 14.94 -9.99 -3.45
CA ILE A 9 13.59 -10.41 -3.03
C ILE A 9 13.21 -11.72 -3.74
N GLU A 10 13.43 -11.81 -5.06
CA GLU A 10 13.13 -13.02 -5.83
C GLU A 10 13.98 -14.22 -5.39
N ASP A 11 15.26 -13.99 -5.09
CA ASP A 11 16.17 -15.03 -4.61
C ASP A 11 15.79 -15.48 -3.20
N PHE A 12 15.37 -14.55 -2.32
CA PHE A 12 14.80 -14.88 -1.02
C PHE A 12 13.53 -15.71 -1.14
N GLU A 13 12.55 -15.29 -1.95
CA GLU A 13 11.30 -16.03 -2.17
C GLU A 13 11.56 -17.47 -2.60
N LYS A 14 12.49 -17.68 -3.54
CA LYS A 14 12.87 -19.03 -4.00
C LYS A 14 13.53 -19.87 -2.91
N SER A 15 14.32 -19.25 -2.03
CA SER A 15 14.96 -19.96 -0.91
C SER A 15 13.98 -20.27 0.22
N TYR A 16 12.93 -19.46 0.37
CA TYR A 16 11.93 -19.61 1.42
C TYR A 16 10.85 -20.63 1.04
N LYS A 17 10.34 -20.58 -0.19
CA LYS A 17 9.31 -21.53 -0.66
C LYS A 17 9.83 -22.97 -0.64
N ASP A 18 9.01 -23.87 -0.11
CA ASP A 18 9.28 -25.28 0.16
C ASP A 18 10.44 -25.55 1.13
N SER A 19 10.90 -24.54 1.86
CA SER A 19 11.94 -24.68 2.89
C SER A 19 11.38 -25.22 4.21
N GLU A 20 12.28 -25.67 5.10
CA GLU A 20 11.92 -26.03 6.47
C GLU A 20 11.35 -24.84 7.26
N GLU A 21 11.81 -23.62 6.95
CA GLU A 21 11.33 -22.39 7.57
C GLU A 21 9.87 -22.11 7.20
N GLU A 22 9.54 -22.18 5.91
CA GLU A 22 8.14 -22.03 5.46
C GLU A 22 7.25 -23.12 6.08
N LEU A 23 7.70 -24.37 6.14
CA LEU A 23 6.95 -25.45 6.75
C LEU A 23 6.66 -25.17 8.24
N ALA A 24 7.63 -24.63 8.97
CA ALA A 24 7.47 -24.24 10.36
C ALA A 24 6.49 -23.06 10.52
N ASP A 25 6.61 -22.05 9.67
CA ASP A 25 5.73 -20.87 9.67
C ASP A 25 4.28 -21.24 9.34
N ILE A 26 4.04 -22.10 8.34
CA ILE A 26 2.71 -22.60 8.00
C ILE A 26 2.10 -23.35 9.19
N LYS A 27 2.88 -24.22 9.86
CA LYS A 27 2.40 -24.96 11.04
C LYS A 27 2.10 -24.02 12.20
N SER A 28 2.96 -23.03 12.46
CA SER A 28 2.72 -22.02 13.50
C SER A 28 1.45 -21.24 13.21
N ALA A 29 1.32 -20.68 12.00
CA ALA A 29 0.13 -19.94 11.60
C ALA A 29 -1.14 -20.79 11.69
N TYR A 30 -1.07 -22.07 11.32
CA TYR A 30 -2.19 -22.99 11.47
C TYR A 30 -2.65 -23.13 12.93
N MET A 31 -1.70 -23.25 13.86
CA MET A 31 -1.98 -23.33 15.29
C MET A 31 -2.51 -22.01 15.84
N ASP A 32 -1.87 -20.89 15.49
CA ASP A 32 -2.23 -19.55 15.98
C ASP A 32 -3.63 -19.12 15.51
N PHE A 33 -4.06 -19.57 14.33
CA PHE A 33 -5.34 -19.22 13.73
C PHE A 33 -6.36 -20.36 13.71
N GLU A 34 -6.10 -21.44 14.45
CA GLU A 34 -6.99 -22.60 14.58
C GLU A 34 -7.51 -23.11 13.21
N GLY A 35 -6.61 -23.17 12.22
CA GLY A 35 -6.91 -23.63 10.87
C GLY A 35 -7.76 -22.69 10.02
N ASP A 36 -7.94 -21.42 10.41
CA ASP A 36 -8.54 -20.42 9.53
C ASP A 36 -7.59 -20.06 8.39
N MET A 37 -7.83 -20.67 7.23
CA MET A 37 -7.02 -20.45 6.05
C MET A 37 -6.90 -18.96 5.70
N ASP A 38 -7.92 -18.11 5.91
CA ASP A 38 -7.87 -16.69 5.49
C ASP A 38 -6.68 -16.00 6.17
N LYS A 39 -6.55 -16.21 7.48
CA LYS A 39 -5.48 -15.64 8.29
C LYS A 39 -4.13 -16.26 7.98
N ILE A 40 -4.08 -17.58 7.73
CA ILE A 40 -2.84 -18.28 7.36
C ILE A 40 -2.25 -17.69 6.08
N MET A 41 -3.08 -17.50 5.05
CA MET A 41 -2.62 -16.95 3.77
C MET A 41 -2.18 -15.48 3.88
N GLU A 42 -2.73 -14.72 4.83
CA GLU A 42 -2.33 -13.34 5.11
C GLU A 42 -1.05 -13.23 5.96
N SER A 43 -0.70 -14.28 6.71
CA SER A 43 0.43 -14.25 7.66
C SER A 43 1.73 -14.85 7.12
N VAL A 44 1.65 -15.87 6.25
CA VAL A 44 2.83 -16.58 5.74
C VAL A 44 3.54 -15.73 4.69
N LEU A 45 4.87 -15.66 4.76
CA LEU A 45 5.66 -14.85 3.82
C LEU A 45 5.55 -15.38 2.39
N CYS A 46 5.78 -14.49 1.42
CA CYS A 46 5.83 -14.82 -0.01
C CYS A 46 4.63 -15.63 -0.52
N THR A 47 3.47 -15.50 0.13
CA THR A 47 2.28 -16.28 -0.16
C THR A 47 1.32 -15.48 -1.03
N ASP A 48 0.88 -16.08 -2.12
CA ASP A 48 -0.20 -15.56 -2.94
C ASP A 48 -1.40 -16.52 -2.97
N TYR A 49 -2.51 -16.09 -3.58
CA TYR A 49 -3.71 -16.94 -3.65
C TYR A 49 -3.51 -18.21 -4.50
N THR A 50 -2.51 -18.26 -5.36
CA THR A 50 -2.15 -19.42 -6.18
C THR A 50 -1.40 -20.48 -5.39
N ASP A 51 -0.77 -20.10 -4.27
CA ASP A 51 -0.09 -20.99 -3.33
C ASP A 51 -1.04 -21.78 -2.42
N GLU A 52 -2.31 -21.36 -2.26
CA GLU A 52 -3.27 -22.00 -1.35
C GLU A 52 -3.36 -23.53 -1.51
N PRO A 53 -3.41 -24.10 -2.74
CA PRO A 53 -3.46 -25.55 -2.92
C PRO A 53 -2.21 -26.28 -2.41
N ARG A 54 -1.03 -25.64 -2.47
CA ARG A 54 0.24 -26.19 -1.97
C ARG A 54 0.28 -26.15 -0.45
N ILE A 55 -0.08 -25.01 0.14
CA ILE A 55 -0.14 -24.81 1.59
C ILE A 55 -1.17 -25.75 2.23
N ARG A 56 -2.35 -25.92 1.62
CA ARG A 56 -3.35 -26.91 2.08
C ARG A 56 -2.79 -28.32 2.13
N LYS A 57 -2.05 -28.76 1.11
CA LYS A 57 -1.41 -30.09 1.10
C LYS A 57 -0.35 -30.25 2.18
N ILE A 58 0.36 -29.18 2.53
CA ILE A 58 1.33 -29.19 3.64
C ILE A 58 0.59 -29.43 4.96
N ILE A 59 -0.49 -28.67 5.21
CA ILE A 59 -1.31 -28.79 6.41
C ILE A 59 -1.97 -30.18 6.48
N GLU A 60 -2.58 -30.66 5.39
CA GLU A 60 -3.20 -31.98 5.32
C GLU A 60 -2.21 -33.09 5.67
N ARG A 61 -1.00 -33.07 5.09
CA ARG A 61 0.05 -34.04 5.44
C ARG A 61 0.46 -33.98 6.90
N ALA A 62 0.54 -32.78 7.48
CA ALA A 62 0.90 -32.60 8.89
C ALA A 62 -0.22 -33.03 9.86
N ILE A 63 -1.49 -32.92 9.44
CA ILE A 63 -2.63 -33.49 10.17
C ILE A 63 -2.59 -35.01 10.09
N ASP A 64 -2.37 -35.57 8.89
CA ASP A 64 -2.32 -37.01 8.66
C ASP A 64 -1.14 -37.68 9.40
N SER A 65 0.00 -36.98 9.54
CA SER A 65 1.14 -37.44 10.35
C SER A 65 0.93 -37.29 11.86
N GLY A 66 -0.11 -36.57 12.29
CA GLY A 66 -0.43 -36.31 13.70
C GLY A 66 0.39 -35.16 14.31
N GLU A 67 1.12 -34.38 13.50
CA GLU A 67 1.87 -33.22 13.96
C GLU A 67 0.97 -32.01 14.24
N LEU A 68 -0.15 -31.89 13.52
CA LEU A 68 -1.14 -30.84 13.71
C LEU A 68 -2.50 -31.40 14.15
N PRO A 69 -3.22 -30.72 15.05
CA PRO A 69 -4.59 -31.07 15.39
C PRO A 69 -5.54 -30.79 14.22
N SER A 70 -6.65 -31.51 14.17
CA SER A 70 -7.68 -31.30 13.16
C SER A 70 -8.67 -30.20 13.59
N TYR A 71 -8.50 -28.98 13.10
CA TYR A 71 -9.44 -27.89 13.39
C TYR A 71 -10.65 -27.88 12.45
N LYS A 72 -11.83 -27.61 13.01
CA LYS A 72 -13.10 -27.56 12.27
C LYS A 72 -13.10 -26.49 11.18
N ALA A 73 -12.44 -25.34 11.42
CA ALA A 73 -12.38 -24.25 10.46
C ALA A 73 -11.72 -24.67 9.15
N PHE A 74 -10.67 -25.49 9.23
CA PHE A 74 -9.95 -26.04 8.08
C PHE A 74 -10.73 -27.16 7.39
N VAL A 75 -11.15 -28.17 8.16
CA VAL A 75 -11.75 -29.41 7.64
C VAL A 75 -13.14 -29.16 7.03
N LYS A 76 -13.92 -28.25 7.61
CA LYS A 76 -15.27 -27.92 7.17
C LYS A 76 -15.33 -26.64 6.35
N GLU A 77 -14.19 -26.17 5.83
CA GLU A 77 -14.19 -25.00 4.97
C GLU A 77 -15.04 -25.24 3.72
N SER A 78 -15.96 -24.31 3.45
CA SER A 78 -16.82 -24.42 2.28
C SER A 78 -16.04 -24.06 1.00
N LYS A 79 -16.38 -24.73 -0.11
CA LYS A 79 -15.88 -24.35 -1.45
C LYS A 79 -16.20 -22.91 -1.81
N GLN A 80 -17.32 -22.37 -1.31
CA GLN A 80 -17.67 -20.97 -1.51
C GLN A 80 -16.69 -20.02 -0.83
N LYS A 81 -16.22 -20.34 0.39
CA LYS A 81 -15.22 -19.53 1.11
C LYS A 81 -13.88 -19.51 0.34
N MET A 82 -13.39 -20.68 -0.09
CA MET A 82 -12.19 -20.79 -0.92
C MET A 82 -12.30 -19.97 -2.21
N MET A 83 -13.41 -20.10 -2.95
CA MET A 83 -13.63 -19.32 -4.17
C MET A 83 -13.76 -17.81 -3.90
N ALA A 84 -14.41 -17.41 -2.81
CA ALA A 84 -14.59 -16.01 -2.45
C ALA A 84 -13.25 -15.33 -2.17
N ARG A 85 -12.33 -16.03 -1.51
CA ARG A 85 -10.97 -15.57 -1.24
C ARG A 85 -10.17 -15.37 -2.52
N ARG A 86 -10.16 -16.37 -3.41
CA ARG A 86 -9.55 -16.26 -4.74
C ARG A 86 -10.09 -15.05 -5.52
N ARG A 87 -11.41 -14.88 -5.57
CA ARG A 87 -12.05 -13.74 -6.24
C ARG A 87 -11.66 -12.39 -5.62
N ARG A 88 -11.49 -12.32 -4.30
CA ARG A 88 -11.04 -11.11 -3.62
C ARG A 88 -9.63 -10.74 -4.07
N ALA A 89 -8.71 -11.70 -4.09
CA ALA A 89 -7.34 -11.49 -4.55
C ALA A 89 -7.28 -11.09 -6.03
N GLU A 90 -8.05 -11.75 -6.90
CA GLU A 90 -8.13 -11.39 -8.34
C GLU A 90 -8.68 -9.97 -8.55
N LYS A 91 -9.69 -9.58 -7.77
CA LYS A 91 -10.27 -8.24 -7.81
C LYS A 91 -9.27 -7.18 -7.36
N GLU A 92 -8.58 -7.43 -6.24
CA GLU A 92 -7.54 -6.54 -5.71
C GLU A 92 -6.38 -6.38 -6.69
N ALA A 93 -5.91 -7.47 -7.31
CA ALA A 93 -4.88 -7.42 -8.34
C ALA A 93 -5.29 -6.54 -9.53
N THR A 94 -6.55 -6.66 -9.97
CA THR A 94 -7.10 -5.85 -11.07
C THR A 94 -7.18 -4.36 -10.68
N GLU A 95 -7.60 -4.06 -9.45
CA GLU A 95 -7.67 -2.68 -8.94
C GLU A 95 -6.27 -2.07 -8.76
N ALA A 96 -5.31 -2.86 -8.31
CA ALA A 96 -3.91 -2.46 -8.18
C ALA A 96 -3.29 -2.16 -9.55
N GLU A 97 -3.54 -2.98 -10.57
CA GLU A 97 -3.06 -2.75 -11.94
C GLU A 97 -3.63 -1.46 -12.55
N LYS A 98 -4.95 -1.22 -12.40
CA LYS A 98 -5.58 0.03 -12.83
C LYS A 98 -4.97 1.24 -12.13
N THR A 99 -4.80 1.17 -10.81
CA THR A 99 -4.21 2.26 -10.03
C THR A 99 -2.76 2.52 -10.45
N LYS A 100 -2.01 1.46 -10.74
CA LYS A 100 -0.63 1.53 -11.26
C LYS A 100 -0.60 2.27 -12.60
N GLU A 101 -1.52 1.95 -13.51
CA GLU A 101 -1.65 2.63 -14.81
C GLU A 101 -2.05 4.10 -14.65
N GLU A 102 -3.06 4.40 -13.83
CA GLU A 102 -3.53 5.77 -13.55
C GLU A 102 -2.43 6.66 -12.95
N LEU A 103 -1.57 6.08 -12.11
CA LEU A 103 -0.42 6.77 -11.51
C LEU A 103 0.81 6.81 -12.44
N GLY A 104 0.76 6.14 -13.59
CA GLY A 104 1.88 6.05 -14.53
C GLY A 104 3.11 5.37 -13.93
N LEU A 105 2.91 4.36 -13.07
CA LEU A 105 3.99 3.64 -12.40
C LEU A 105 4.36 2.40 -13.23
N GLY A 106 5.47 2.44 -13.97
CA GLY A 106 5.94 1.33 -14.81
C GLY A 106 7.45 1.05 -14.74
N GLY A 107 8.24 2.03 -14.31
CA GLY A 107 9.69 1.97 -14.15
C GLY A 107 10.15 2.13 -12.70
N GLU A 108 11.42 1.77 -12.46
CA GLU A 108 12.03 1.76 -11.12
C GLU A 108 12.05 3.14 -10.44
N ASP A 109 12.20 4.21 -11.23
CA ASP A 109 12.30 5.58 -10.71
C ASP A 109 10.96 6.33 -10.65
N ASP A 110 9.85 5.73 -11.09
CA ASP A 110 8.58 6.46 -11.26
C ASP A 110 8.00 6.93 -9.93
N LEU A 111 8.10 6.10 -8.88
CA LEU A 111 7.67 6.50 -7.54
C LEU A 111 8.47 7.70 -7.04
N LYS A 112 9.78 7.70 -7.26
CA LYS A 112 10.68 8.80 -6.90
C LYS A 112 10.32 10.06 -7.68
N ALA A 113 10.09 9.95 -8.98
CA ALA A 113 9.66 11.05 -9.83
C ALA A 113 8.32 11.64 -9.36
N LEU A 114 7.36 10.78 -8.99
CA LEU A 114 6.04 11.15 -8.54
C LEU A 114 6.08 11.87 -7.17
N ILE A 115 6.94 11.42 -6.24
CA ILE A 115 7.19 12.11 -4.96
C ILE A 115 7.82 13.50 -5.21
N GLN A 116 8.81 13.58 -6.10
CA GLN A 116 9.45 14.87 -6.43
C GLN A 116 8.47 15.85 -7.08
N SER A 117 7.62 15.36 -7.98
CA SER A 117 6.55 16.15 -8.60
C SER A 117 5.58 16.69 -7.53
N ARG A 118 5.10 15.84 -6.61
CA ARG A 118 4.24 16.25 -5.50
C ARG A 118 4.91 17.29 -4.59
N ASN A 119 6.20 17.15 -4.30
CA ASN A 119 6.95 18.13 -3.50
C ASN A 119 7.03 19.50 -4.19
N LYS A 120 7.26 19.52 -5.51
CA LYS A 120 7.28 20.76 -6.30
C LYS A 120 5.91 21.43 -6.31
N ASN A 121 4.83 20.66 -6.50
CA ASN A 121 3.47 21.19 -6.50
C ASN A 121 3.09 21.79 -5.15
N ARG A 122 3.38 21.09 -4.05
CA ARG A 122 3.17 21.63 -2.69
C ARG A 122 3.93 22.92 -2.44
N LYS A 123 5.16 23.04 -2.93
CA LYS A 123 5.94 24.28 -2.82
C LYS A 123 5.27 25.42 -3.58
N LYS A 124 4.84 25.17 -4.82
CA LYS A 124 4.13 26.16 -5.63
C LYS A 124 2.84 26.63 -4.96
N GLU A 125 2.05 25.71 -4.42
CA GLU A 125 0.81 26.04 -3.69
C GLU A 125 1.09 26.94 -2.47
N MET A 126 2.19 26.69 -1.75
CA MET A 126 2.63 27.56 -0.65
C MET A 126 3.07 28.94 -1.13
N ASP A 127 3.82 29.02 -2.23
CA ASP A 127 4.24 30.30 -2.82
C ASP A 127 3.01 31.11 -3.27
N ASP A 128 2.03 30.47 -3.91
CA ASP A 128 0.77 31.09 -4.33
C ASP A 128 -0.06 31.56 -3.11
N PHE A 129 -0.11 30.77 -2.04
CA PHE A 129 -0.77 31.14 -0.79
C PHE A 129 -0.11 32.37 -0.12
N LEU A 130 1.23 32.39 -0.05
CA LEU A 130 1.97 33.54 0.48
C LEU A 130 1.75 34.79 -0.37
N ALA A 131 1.74 34.68 -1.70
CA ALA A 131 1.44 35.79 -2.60
C ALA A 131 0.03 36.36 -2.38
N GLN A 132 -0.98 35.49 -2.15
CA GLN A 132 -2.34 35.92 -1.83
C GLN A 132 -2.41 36.64 -0.47
N LEU A 133 -1.69 36.16 0.54
CA LEU A 133 -1.57 36.84 1.83
C LEU A 133 -0.92 38.22 1.67
N GLU A 134 0.20 38.30 0.94
CA GLU A 134 0.86 39.57 0.67
C GLU A 134 -0.07 40.57 -0.02
N ALA A 135 -0.82 40.15 -1.04
CA ALA A 135 -1.75 41.01 -1.76
C ALA A 135 -2.88 41.53 -0.84
N LYS A 136 -3.42 40.67 0.03
CA LYS A 136 -4.49 41.03 0.97
C LYS A 136 -4.05 42.11 1.96
N TYR A 137 -2.83 42.00 2.50
CA TYR A 137 -2.36 42.91 3.54
C TYR A 137 -1.60 44.14 3.00
N LYS A 138 -0.99 44.08 1.81
CA LYS A 138 -0.39 45.28 1.17
C LYS A 138 -1.42 46.30 0.71
N ASN A 139 -2.66 45.91 0.39
CA ASN A 139 -3.69 46.84 -0.10
C ASN A 139 -4.45 47.60 1.00
N ASN A 140 -4.28 47.26 2.28
CA ASN A 140 -4.90 47.99 3.40
C ASN A 140 -4.19 49.31 3.77
N THR A 141 -3.08 49.65 3.13
CA THR A 141 -2.34 50.90 3.39
C THR A 141 -2.61 52.03 2.37
N ARG A 142 -3.52 51.85 1.40
CA ARG A 142 -3.78 52.83 0.31
C ARG A 142 -5.21 53.39 0.20
N LYS A 143 -6.06 53.26 1.21
CA LYS A 143 -7.36 53.97 1.26
C LYS A 143 -7.43 54.93 2.46
N GLY A 144 -6.77 56.08 2.33
CA GLY A 144 -6.86 57.15 3.33
C GLY A 144 -6.09 58.39 2.91
N GLY A 145 -6.60 59.14 1.92
CA GLY A 145 -5.92 60.37 1.51
C GLY A 145 -6.55 61.10 0.33
N LYS A 146 -7.87 61.33 0.33
CA LYS A 146 -8.46 62.38 -0.51
C LYS A 146 -8.27 63.70 0.22
N LYS A 147 -7.29 64.53 -0.17
CA LYS A 147 -7.25 65.96 0.22
C LYS A 147 -7.58 66.83 -1.00
N THR A 148 -8.60 67.64 -0.78
CA THR A 148 -9.27 68.60 -1.67
C THR A 148 -8.35 69.70 -2.24
N PRO A 149 -8.71 70.32 -3.39
CA PRO A 149 -7.91 71.38 -4.01
C PRO A 149 -8.00 72.69 -3.22
N ALA A 150 -6.85 73.33 -3.01
CA ALA A 150 -6.73 74.60 -2.29
C ALA A 150 -7.30 75.78 -3.12
N LYS A 151 -8.14 76.59 -2.48
CA LYS A 151 -8.76 77.81 -3.02
C LYS A 151 -7.71 78.91 -3.30
N LYS A 152 -7.89 79.57 -4.45
CA LYS A 152 -7.28 80.85 -4.86
C LYS A 152 -7.49 81.95 -3.80
N ALA A 153 -6.46 82.75 -3.54
CA ALA A 153 -6.61 84.13 -3.09
C ALA A 153 -5.51 85.02 -3.70
N LYS A 154 -5.97 86.11 -4.31
CA LYS A 154 -5.21 87.17 -5.01
C LYS A 154 -4.29 87.94 -4.06
N LYS A 155 -3.17 88.42 -4.57
CA LYS A 155 -2.87 89.86 -4.60
C LYS A 155 -1.99 90.19 -5.80
#